data_AF-A0A4V6I226-F1
#
_entry.id   AF-A0A4V6I226-F1
#
_cell.length_a   1.000
_cell.length_b   1.000
_cell.length_c   1.000
_cell.angle_alpha   90.00
_cell.angle_beta   90.00
_cell.angle_gamma   90.00
#
_symmetry.space_group_name_H-M   'P 1'
#
loop_
_entity.id
_entity.type
_entity.pdbx_description
1 polymer ?
#
loop_
_entity_poly.entity_id
_entity_poly.type
_entity_poly.pdbx_seq_one_letter_code
_entity_poly.pdbx_strand_id
1 'polypeptide(L)'
;MFGNALVSVAASLFLAQSPMALNIVQDWQEAKTHLIQKQYKSYEALSFDVCYSFELALFQICSLKNLRENERIELQGFLKLTRSTIQTAKKRIKKNNLECDKSVLYCALAVEHVLESVLDDEFMGITGGYKMPDIMEFGKGLAGGLS
;
A
#
# COMPACT_ATOMS: atom_id res chain seq x y z
N MET A 1 1.78 -14.44 -4.20
CA MET A 1 1.99 -13.59 -3.00
C MET A 1 1.74 -12.11 -3.28
N PHE A 2 2.29 -11.49 -4.34
CA PHE A 2 1.88 -10.14 -4.75
C PHE A 2 0.41 -10.04 -5.11
N GLY A 3 -0.16 -11.07 -5.74
CA GLY A 3 -1.61 -11.17 -5.94
C GLY A 3 -2.42 -11.14 -4.65
N ASN A 4 -1.90 -11.66 -3.53
CA ASN A 4 -2.59 -11.60 -2.24
C ASN A 4 -2.43 -10.22 -1.60
N ALA A 5 -1.30 -9.53 -1.80
CA ALA A 5 -1.13 -8.15 -1.38
C ALA A 5 -2.03 -7.19 -2.17
N LEU A 6 -2.13 -7.35 -3.49
CA LEU A 6 -3.05 -6.61 -4.36
C LEU A 6 -4.52 -6.85 -4.01
N VAL A 7 -4.91 -8.12 -3.83
CA VAL A 7 -6.27 -8.48 -3.41
C VAL A 7 -6.57 -7.96 -2.00
N SER A 8 -5.60 -8.01 -1.10
CA SER A 8 -5.78 -7.51 0.26
C SER A 8 -5.83 -5.98 0.26
N VAL A 9 -4.99 -5.25 -0.48
CA VAL A 9 -5.10 -3.77 -0.60
C VAL A 9 -6.45 -3.35 -1.16
N ALA A 10 -6.90 -4.00 -2.25
CA ALA A 10 -8.22 -3.76 -2.83
C ALA A 10 -9.38 -4.12 -1.88
N ALA A 11 -9.14 -5.02 -0.91
CA ALA A 11 -10.13 -5.40 0.10
C ALA A 11 -10.01 -4.61 1.42
N SER A 12 -8.84 -4.03 1.74
CA SER A 12 -8.52 -3.41 3.04
C SER A 12 -8.89 -1.93 3.11
N LEU A 13 -9.13 -1.29 1.99
CA LEU A 13 -9.61 0.08 1.97
C LEU A 13 -11.03 0.11 1.44
N PHE A 14 -12.02 0.17 2.32
CA PHE A 14 -13.20 1.02 2.12
C PHE A 14 -14.02 0.90 0.81
N LEU A 15 -13.85 -0.14 0.01
CA LEU A 15 -14.45 -0.17 -1.34
C LEU A 15 -15.85 -0.81 -1.37
N ALA A 16 -16.41 -1.22 -0.23
CA ALA A 16 -17.68 -1.95 -0.21
C ALA A 16 -18.94 -1.06 -0.03
N GLN A 17 -18.84 0.26 0.16
CA GLN A 17 -20.03 1.07 0.51
C GLN A 17 -20.23 2.41 -0.21
N SER A 18 -19.41 2.78 -1.20
CA SER A 18 -19.77 3.87 -2.12
C SER A 18 -20.02 3.33 -3.53
N PRO A 19 -21.02 3.85 -4.29
CA PRO A 19 -21.27 3.43 -5.67
C PRO A 19 -20.04 3.59 -6.57
N MET A 20 -19.22 4.61 -6.30
CA MET A 20 -17.97 4.86 -7.00
C MET A 20 -16.89 3.81 -6.67
N ALA A 21 -16.87 3.33 -5.44
CA ALA A 21 -15.98 2.25 -5.01
C ALA A 21 -16.40 0.88 -5.56
N LEU A 22 -17.71 0.62 -5.63
CA LEU A 22 -18.26 -0.57 -6.30
C LEU A 22 -17.91 -0.59 -7.78
N ASN A 23 -17.99 0.56 -8.46
CA ASN A 23 -17.52 0.69 -9.84
C ASN A 23 -16.00 0.45 -9.94
N ILE A 24 -15.18 1.02 -9.06
CA ILE A 24 -13.72 0.79 -9.06
C ILE A 24 -13.38 -0.68 -8.78
N VAL A 25 -14.12 -1.38 -7.91
CA VAL A 25 -13.94 -2.81 -7.62
C VAL A 25 -14.47 -3.69 -8.75
N GLN A 26 -15.60 -3.35 -9.37
CA GLN A 26 -16.12 -4.06 -10.54
C GLN A 26 -15.21 -3.87 -11.74
N ASP A 27 -14.77 -2.64 -12.02
CA ASP A 27 -13.77 -2.33 -13.03
C ASP A 27 -12.45 -3.07 -12.74
N TRP A 28 -12.07 -3.20 -11.46
CA TRP A 28 -10.91 -3.98 -11.05
C TRP A 28 -11.12 -5.50 -11.21
N GLN A 29 -12.32 -6.03 -10.93
CA GLN A 29 -12.64 -7.46 -11.11
C GLN A 29 -12.76 -7.83 -12.59
N GLU A 30 -13.35 -6.96 -13.42
CA GLU A 30 -13.41 -7.11 -14.87
C GLU A 30 -12.01 -6.96 -15.49
N ALA A 31 -11.22 -5.98 -15.06
CA ALA A 31 -9.82 -5.85 -15.45
C ALA A 31 -9.01 -7.07 -15.03
N LYS A 32 -9.21 -7.60 -13.81
CA LYS A 32 -8.54 -8.80 -13.29
C LYS A 32 -8.93 -10.06 -14.08
N THR A 33 -10.19 -10.21 -14.46
CA THR A 33 -10.67 -11.36 -15.25
C THR A 33 -10.14 -11.30 -16.69
N HIS A 34 -10.05 -10.10 -17.28
CA HIS A 34 -9.39 -9.88 -18.57
C HIS A 34 -7.84 -9.98 -18.51
N LEU A 35 -7.21 -9.63 -17.37
CA LEU A 35 -5.76 -9.68 -17.16
C LEU A 35 -5.24 -11.09 -16.85
N ILE A 36 -6.01 -11.94 -16.17
CA ILE A 36 -5.64 -13.34 -15.92
C ILE A 36 -5.62 -14.15 -17.24
N GLN A 37 -6.36 -13.70 -18.27
CA GLN A 37 -6.37 -14.35 -19.59
C GLN A 37 -5.28 -13.85 -20.56
N LYS A 38 -4.60 -12.74 -20.28
CA LYS A 38 -3.48 -12.25 -21.10
C LYS A 38 -2.14 -12.51 -20.41
N GLN A 39 -1.41 -13.48 -20.96
CA GLN A 39 0.01 -13.77 -20.76
C GLN A 39 0.82 -12.64 -20.12
N TYR A 40 1.42 -12.94 -18.96
CA TYR A 40 2.59 -12.28 -18.38
C TYR A 40 2.66 -10.74 -18.54
N LYS A 41 2.04 -10.00 -17.62
CA LYS A 41 2.64 -8.71 -17.23
C LYS A 41 4.09 -9.00 -16.77
N SER A 42 5.08 -8.28 -17.29
CA SER A 42 6.47 -8.43 -16.86
C SER A 42 6.56 -8.26 -15.34
N TYR A 43 7.53 -8.89 -14.69
CA TYR A 43 7.72 -8.78 -13.23
C TYR A 43 7.73 -7.32 -12.75
N GLU A 44 8.34 -6.43 -13.54
CA GLU A 44 8.37 -5.00 -13.30
C GLU A 44 6.98 -4.35 -13.33
N ALA A 45 6.11 -4.76 -14.24
CA ALA A 45 4.73 -4.27 -14.30
C ALA A 45 3.93 -4.70 -13.05
N LEU A 46 4.18 -5.90 -12.52
CA LEU A 46 3.58 -6.34 -11.26
C LEU A 46 4.09 -5.53 -10.07
N SER A 47 5.38 -5.21 -10.02
CA SER A 47 5.96 -4.35 -8.99
C SER A 47 5.41 -2.92 -9.06
N PHE A 48 5.25 -2.39 -10.27
CA PHE A 48 4.62 -1.09 -10.50
C PHE A 48 3.17 -1.07 -10.01
N ASP A 49 2.36 -2.07 -10.35
CA ASP A 49 0.96 -2.18 -9.90
C ASP A 49 0.86 -2.16 -8.36
N VAL A 50 1.85 -2.74 -7.67
CA VAL A 50 1.92 -2.74 -6.20
C VAL A 50 2.25 -1.37 -5.64
N CYS A 51 3.26 -0.69 -6.20
CA CYS A 51 3.59 0.69 -5.83
C CYS A 51 2.39 1.62 -6.03
N TYR A 52 1.71 1.51 -7.17
CA TYR A 52 0.51 2.29 -7.46
C TYR A 52 -0.63 1.99 -6.48
N SER A 53 -0.83 0.72 -6.13
CA SER A 53 -1.84 0.34 -5.13
C SER A 53 -1.53 0.92 -3.74
N PHE A 54 -0.26 0.98 -3.36
CA PHE A 54 0.18 1.62 -2.12
C PHE A 54 -0.07 3.13 -2.14
N GLU A 55 0.15 3.78 -3.28
CA GLU A 55 -0.11 5.21 -3.44
C GLU A 55 -1.59 5.56 -3.33
N LEU A 56 -2.46 4.80 -4.00
CA LEU A 56 -3.91 4.96 -3.86
C LEU A 56 -4.37 4.74 -2.42
N ALA A 57 -3.82 3.73 -1.74
CA ALA A 57 -4.12 3.47 -0.35
C ALA A 57 -3.75 4.66 0.55
N LEU A 58 -2.55 5.21 0.37
CA LEU A 58 -2.08 6.34 1.16
C LEU A 58 -2.86 7.61 0.91
N PHE A 59 -3.28 7.87 -0.33
CA PHE A 59 -4.15 9.01 -0.64
C PHE A 59 -5.45 8.97 0.18
N GLN A 60 -6.04 7.79 0.31
CA GLN A 60 -7.25 7.58 1.12
C GLN A 60 -6.96 7.71 2.62
N ILE A 61 -5.88 7.09 3.11
CA ILE A 61 -5.49 7.12 4.52
C ILE A 61 -5.19 8.55 4.99
N CYS A 62 -4.44 9.32 4.20
CA CYS A 62 -4.08 10.71 4.51
C CYS A 62 -5.30 11.65 4.52
N SER A 63 -6.43 11.22 3.95
CA SER A 63 -7.69 11.98 3.97
C SER A 63 -8.52 11.72 5.23
N LEU A 64 -8.13 10.78 6.09
CA LEU A 64 -8.82 10.45 7.33
C LEU A 64 -8.51 11.50 8.40
N LYS A 65 -9.56 12.05 9.03
CA LYS A 65 -9.44 13.02 10.12
C LYS A 65 -9.83 12.46 11.48
N ASN A 66 -10.77 11.51 11.50
CA ASN A 66 -11.28 10.87 12.71
C ASN A 66 -11.41 9.38 12.43
N LEU A 67 -10.47 8.59 12.94
CA LEU A 67 -10.43 7.16 12.68
C LEU A 67 -11.47 6.42 13.54
N ARG A 68 -12.43 5.78 12.89
CA ARG A 68 -13.41 4.91 13.55
C ARG A 68 -12.78 3.56 13.91
N GLU A 69 -13.35 2.86 14.88
CA GLU A 69 -12.78 1.60 15.38
C GLU A 69 -12.67 0.52 14.28
N ASN A 70 -13.66 0.42 13.39
CA ASN A 70 -13.60 -0.50 12.26
C ASN A 70 -12.49 -0.15 11.26
N GLU A 71 -12.28 1.14 11.00
CA GLU A 71 -11.20 1.64 10.14
C GLU A 71 -9.84 1.34 10.78
N ARG A 72 -9.71 1.50 12.10
CA ARG A 72 -8.49 1.15 12.84
C ARG A 72 -8.13 -0.32 12.66
N ILE A 73 -9.09 -1.23 12.77
CA ILE A 73 -8.87 -2.67 12.58
C ILE A 73 -8.40 -2.96 11.15
N GLU A 74 -9.02 -2.35 10.14
CA GLU A 74 -8.62 -2.48 8.73
C GLU A 74 -7.20 -1.96 8.50
N LEU A 75 -6.87 -0.77 9.00
CA LEU A 75 -5.53 -0.18 8.90
C LEU A 75 -4.47 -1.00 9.63
N GLN A 76 -4.79 -1.61 10.78
CA GLN A 76 -3.88 -2.55 11.46
C GLN A 76 -3.65 -3.83 10.65
N GLY A 77 -4.70 -4.33 9.98
CA GLY A 77 -4.58 -5.43 9.02
C GLY A 77 -3.67 -5.06 7.85
N PHE A 78 -3.85 -3.86 7.32
CA PHE A 78 -3.04 -3.35 6.22
C PHE A 78 -1.58 -3.13 6.64
N LEU A 79 -1.32 -2.61 7.85
CA LEU A 79 0.03 -2.48 8.42
C LEU A 79 0.76 -3.83 8.49
N LYS A 80 0.07 -4.91 8.91
CA LYS A 80 0.65 -6.27 8.93
C LYS A 80 1.03 -6.75 7.52
N LEU A 81 0.17 -6.48 6.53
CA LEU A 81 0.45 -6.82 5.13
C LEU A 81 1.65 -6.03 4.59
N THR A 82 1.71 -4.73 4.87
CA THR A 82 2.81 -3.85 4.48
C THR A 82 4.14 -4.33 5.05
N ARG A 83 4.18 -4.68 6.35
CA ARG A 83 5.36 -5.29 7.00
C ARG A 83 5.82 -6.58 6.33
N SER A 84 4.89 -7.47 5.97
CA SER A 84 5.20 -8.70 5.24
C SER A 84 5.77 -8.40 3.84
N THR A 85 5.27 -7.36 3.19
CA THR A 85 5.74 -6.88 1.88
C THR A 85 7.17 -6.34 1.98
N ILE A 86 7.47 -5.54 3.01
CA ILE A 86 8.82 -5.05 3.31
C ILE A 86 9.80 -6.22 3.49
N GLN A 87 9.45 -7.20 4.31
CA GLN A 87 10.30 -8.38 4.53
C GLN A 87 10.55 -9.16 3.23
N THR A 88 9.51 -9.29 2.39
CA THR A 88 9.62 -9.97 1.10
C THR A 88 10.51 -9.19 0.13
N ALA A 89 10.33 -7.87 0.03
CA ALA A 89 11.14 -7.01 -0.82
C ALA A 89 12.62 -7.04 -0.40
N LYS A 90 12.92 -6.91 0.90
CA LYS A 90 14.29 -7.04 1.44
C LYS A 90 14.95 -8.36 1.05
N LYS A 91 14.24 -9.49 1.18
CA LYS A 91 14.74 -10.81 0.75
C LYS A 91 15.03 -10.88 -0.75
N ARG A 92 14.21 -10.24 -1.58
CA ARG A 92 14.37 -10.22 -3.04
C ARG A 92 15.49 -9.31 -3.49
N ILE A 93 15.63 -8.13 -2.90
CA ILE A 93 16.76 -7.23 -3.14
C ILE A 93 18.08 -7.94 -2.82
N LYS A 94 18.16 -8.65 -1.68
CA LYS A 94 19.34 -9.45 -1.35
C LYS A 94 19.66 -10.53 -2.39
N LYS A 95 18.63 -11.10 -3.04
CA LYS A 95 18.78 -12.19 -4.01
C LYS A 95 19.11 -11.70 -5.43
N ASN A 96 18.40 -10.70 -5.91
CA ASN A 96 18.40 -10.28 -7.32
C ASN A 96 18.80 -8.81 -7.51
N ASN A 97 18.72 -7.98 -6.47
CA ASN A 97 19.05 -6.56 -6.46
C ASN A 97 18.43 -5.73 -7.60
N LEU A 98 17.17 -6.02 -7.94
CA LEU A 98 16.45 -5.30 -8.99
C LEU A 98 15.91 -3.95 -8.49
N GLU A 99 15.91 -2.93 -9.34
CA GLU A 99 15.37 -1.60 -9.01
C GLU A 99 13.87 -1.66 -8.68
N CYS A 100 13.10 -2.49 -9.38
CA CYS A 100 11.67 -2.64 -9.11
C CYS A 100 11.38 -3.23 -7.71
N ASP A 101 12.27 -4.08 -7.18
CA ASP A 101 12.15 -4.56 -5.79
C ASP A 101 12.47 -3.46 -4.77
N LYS A 102 13.41 -2.56 -5.10
CA LYS A 102 13.72 -1.37 -4.29
C LYS A 102 12.56 -0.39 -4.28
N SER A 103 11.92 -0.15 -5.41
CA SER A 103 10.72 0.71 -5.48
C SER A 103 9.59 0.17 -4.60
N VAL A 104 9.32 -1.14 -4.65
CA VAL A 104 8.33 -1.78 -3.77
C VAL A 104 8.72 -1.61 -2.30
N LEU A 105 10.01 -1.77 -1.96
CA LEU A 105 10.49 -1.54 -0.60
C LEU A 105 10.25 -0.10 -0.15
N TYR A 106 10.62 0.89 -0.97
CA TYR A 106 10.47 2.31 -0.63
C TYR A 106 9.00 2.67 -0.43
N CYS A 107 8.13 2.28 -1.37
CA CYS A 107 6.69 2.48 -1.22
C CYS A 107 6.15 1.85 0.06
N ALA A 108 6.52 0.60 0.35
CA ALA A 108 6.03 -0.09 1.54
C ALA A 108 6.54 0.54 2.85
N LEU A 109 7.78 1.05 2.89
CA LEU A 109 8.32 1.76 4.05
C LEU A 109 7.57 3.07 4.31
N ALA A 110 7.31 3.85 3.25
CA ALA A 110 6.50 5.06 3.36
C ALA A 110 5.09 4.74 3.87
N VAL A 111 4.46 3.69 3.34
CA VAL A 111 3.13 3.24 3.76
C VAL A 111 3.11 2.80 5.23
N GLU A 112 4.10 2.01 5.65
CA GLU A 112 4.23 1.58 7.04
C GLU A 112 4.30 2.79 7.98
N HIS A 113 5.15 3.75 7.66
CA HIS A 113 5.33 4.93 8.52
C HIS A 113 4.05 5.77 8.64
N VAL A 114 3.36 6.03 7.53
CA VAL A 114 2.09 6.77 7.56
C VAL A 114 1.03 5.99 8.35
N LEU A 115 0.95 4.67 8.17
CA LEU A 115 0.02 3.83 8.92
C LEU A 115 0.31 3.87 10.43
N GLU A 116 1.57 3.76 10.83
CA GLU A 116 1.97 3.87 12.23
C GLU A 116 1.56 5.22 12.83
N SER A 117 1.72 6.29 12.06
CA SER A 117 1.36 7.65 12.51
C SER A 117 -0.15 7.86 12.61
N VAL A 118 -0.93 7.37 11.64
CA VAL A 118 -2.40 7.50 11.64
C VAL A 118 -3.06 6.59 12.68
N LEU A 119 -2.40 5.49 13.04
CA LEU A 119 -2.86 4.59 14.11
C LEU A 119 -2.45 5.08 15.51
N ASP A 120 -1.59 6.09 15.61
CA ASP A 120 -1.19 6.71 16.87
C ASP A 120 -2.20 7.80 17.28
N ASP A 121 -2.87 7.58 18.41
CA ASP A 121 -3.90 8.48 18.94
C ASP A 121 -3.33 9.84 19.36
N GLU A 122 -2.10 9.86 19.90
CA GLU A 122 -1.44 11.10 20.29
C GLU A 122 -1.09 11.92 19.04
N PHE A 123 -0.50 11.26 18.03
CA PHE A 123 -0.20 11.91 16.76
C PHE A 123 -1.46 12.49 16.11
N MET A 124 -2.54 11.70 16.01
CA MET A 124 -3.79 12.15 15.41
C MET A 124 -4.46 13.26 16.23
N GLY A 125 -4.38 13.21 17.56
CA GLY A 125 -4.89 14.24 18.44
C GLY A 125 -4.17 15.59 18.29
N ILE A 126 -2.85 15.57 18.04
CA ILE A 126 -2.03 16.77 17.87
C ILE A 126 -2.14 17.34 16.45
N THR A 127 -2.08 16.48 15.44
CA THR A 127 -1.93 16.89 14.04
C THR A 127 -3.24 16.98 13.27
N GLY A 128 -4.27 16.26 13.71
CA GLY A 128 -5.56 16.15 13.02
C GLY A 128 -5.51 15.36 11.71
N GLY A 129 -4.40 14.65 11.43
CA GLY A 129 -4.22 13.83 10.24
C GLY A 129 -2.80 13.83 9.70
N TYR A 130 -2.58 13.04 8.65
CA TYR A 130 -1.29 12.91 7.99
C TYR A 130 -1.31 13.53 6.59
N LYS A 131 -0.29 14.31 6.22
CA LYS A 131 -0.19 14.89 4.87
C LYS A 131 0.45 13.89 3.91
N MET A 132 -0.14 13.73 2.73
CA MET A 132 0.37 12.83 1.69
C MET A 132 1.82 13.19 1.32
N PRO A 133 2.80 12.28 1.52
CA PRO A 133 4.17 12.50 1.11
C PRO A 133 4.39 12.12 -0.37
N ASP A 134 5.50 12.57 -0.96
CA ASP A 134 6.07 11.85 -2.12
C ASP A 134 6.56 10.49 -1.63
N ILE A 135 5.81 9.44 -1.97
CA ILE A 135 6.00 8.10 -1.42
C ILE A 135 7.39 7.54 -1.77
N MET A 136 7.87 7.81 -2.98
CA MET A 136 9.13 7.25 -3.47
C MET A 136 10.31 7.94 -2.81
N GLU A 137 10.33 9.27 -2.78
CA GLU A 137 11.40 10.03 -2.13
C GLU A 137 11.42 9.79 -0.62
N PHE A 138 10.25 9.82 0.03
CA PHE A 138 10.12 9.59 1.46
C PHE A 138 10.56 8.18 1.85
N GLY A 139 10.07 7.16 1.13
CA GLY A 139 10.44 5.77 1.36
C GLY A 139 11.92 5.49 1.15
N LYS A 140 12.54 6.15 0.15
CA LYS A 140 13.99 6.08 -0.08
C LYS A 140 14.78 6.71 1.06
N GLY A 141 14.32 7.85 1.58
CA GLY A 141 14.90 8.49 2.77
C GLY A 141 14.88 7.58 4.00
N LEU A 142 13.75 6.91 4.25
CA LEU A 142 13.61 5.94 5.35
C LEU A 142 14.56 4.74 5.19
N ALA A 143 14.74 4.25 3.95
CA ALA A 143 15.66 3.15 3.68
C ALA A 143 17.14 3.52 3.92
N GLY A 144 17.51 4.79 3.69
CA GLY A 144 18.85 5.30 3.93
C GLY A 144 19.22 5.45 5.41
N GLY A 145 18.23 5.51 6.31
CA GLY A 145 18.44 5.52 7.76
C GLY A 145 18.62 4.14 8.40
N LEU A 146 18.58 3.06 7.60
CA LEU A 146 18.69 1.67 8.05
C LEU A 146 20.08 1.05 7.77
N SER A 147 21.06 1.85 7.34
CA SER A 147 22.44 1.44 7.05
C SER A 147 23.36 1.54 8.25
#